data_AF-A0A9E8C6U0-F1
#
_entry.id   AF-A0A9E8C6U0-F1
#
_cell.length_a   1.000
_cell.length_b   1.000
_cell.length_c   1.000
_cell.angle_alpha   90.00
_cell.angle_beta   90.00
_cell.angle_gamma   90.00
#
_symmetry.space_group_name_H-M   'P 1'
#
loop_
_entity.id
_entity.type
_entity.pdbx_description
1 polymer ?
#
loop_
_entity_poly.entity_id
_entity_poly.type
_entity_poly.pdbx_seq_one_letter_code
_entity_poly.pdbx_strand_id
1 'polypeptide(L)'
;MYQVINTTNRAAGFYGTMGPYAAGAWPLAMVAISKATGAAPRVVRFFLDSAHGERFGEDVLNARALGLQRAIDHVTEEWMNRAVDEQTAKTCGIRSGPSYLKSHLVASAVEVRLLGDLA
;
A
#
# COMPACT_ATOMS: atom_id res chain seq x y z
N MET A 1 -15.18 11.91 -4.72
CA MET A 1 -14.83 11.84 -3.27
C MET A 1 -14.26 10.45 -3.02
N TYR A 2 -13.01 10.35 -2.55
CA TYR A 2 -12.39 9.05 -2.24
C TYR A 2 -12.83 8.61 -0.85
N GLN A 3 -13.35 7.39 -0.73
CA GLN A 3 -13.81 6.85 0.55
C GLN A 3 -12.60 6.38 1.37
N VAL A 4 -12.53 6.78 2.64
CA VAL A 4 -11.58 6.23 3.60
C VAL A 4 -12.28 5.12 4.37
N ILE A 5 -11.67 3.93 4.38
CA ILE A 5 -12.13 2.77 5.15
C ILE A 5 -11.10 2.54 6.26
N ASN A 6 -11.55 2.21 7.47
CA ASN A 6 -10.65 1.93 8.59
C ASN A 6 -9.82 0.67 8.31
N THR A 7 -8.57 0.68 8.82
CA THR A 7 -7.72 -0.52 8.88
C THR A 7 -8.44 -1.65 9.63
N THR A 8 -8.19 -2.89 9.20
CA THR A 8 -8.53 -4.08 9.99
C THR A 8 -7.33 -4.70 10.70
N ASN A 9 -6.12 -4.20 10.41
CA ASN A 9 -4.87 -4.70 10.97
C ASN A 9 -4.10 -3.54 11.64
N ARG A 10 -4.47 -3.19 12.87
CA ARG A 10 -3.83 -2.09 13.61
C ARG A 10 -2.41 -2.41 14.10
N ALA A 11 -2.06 -3.70 14.17
CA ALA A 11 -0.80 -4.16 14.76
C ALA A 11 0.33 -4.34 13.73
N ALA A 12 -0.01 -4.54 12.45
CA ALA A 12 0.95 -4.76 11.37
C ALA A 12 0.54 -3.96 10.11
N GLY A 13 1.19 -4.24 8.98
CA GLY A 13 1.00 -3.48 7.74
C GLY A 13 1.34 -2.00 7.91
N PHE A 14 0.83 -1.17 7.02
CA PHE A 14 1.09 0.27 7.03
C PHE A 14 0.70 0.92 8.37
N TYR A 15 -0.44 0.53 8.95
CA TYR A 15 -0.91 1.13 10.20
C TYR A 15 0.03 0.81 11.37
N GLY A 16 0.47 -0.45 11.48
CA GLY A 16 1.45 -0.86 12.48
C GLY A 16 2.79 -0.14 12.28
N THR A 17 3.31 -0.11 11.05
CA THR A 17 4.59 0.53 10.73
C THR A 17 4.61 2.02 11.05
N MET A 18 3.52 2.74 10.74
CA MET A 18 3.46 4.19 10.97
C MET A 18 3.33 4.57 12.46
N GLY A 19 2.96 3.61 13.33
CA GLY A 19 2.93 3.78 14.78
C GLY A 19 2.20 5.08 15.21
N PRO A 20 2.87 6.03 15.89
CA PRO A 20 2.25 7.29 16.33
C PRO A 20 1.66 8.14 15.20
N TYR A 21 2.14 8.00 13.96
CA TYR A 21 1.67 8.76 12.81
C TYR A 21 0.48 8.11 12.11
N ALA A 22 0.15 6.85 12.45
CA ALA A 22 -0.79 6.02 11.69
C ALA A 22 -2.17 6.66 11.52
N ALA A 23 -2.72 7.25 12.58
CA ALA A 23 -4.04 7.88 12.53
C ALA A 23 -4.11 9.04 11.53
N GLY A 24 -3.02 9.81 11.39
CA GLY A 24 -2.91 10.88 10.40
C GLY A 24 -2.52 10.39 9.02
N ALA A 25 -1.65 9.38 8.94
CA ALA A 25 -1.10 8.86 7.68
C ALA A 25 -2.10 8.01 6.90
N TRP A 26 -2.93 7.22 7.61
CA TRP A 26 -3.88 6.29 7.01
C TRP A 26 -4.85 6.93 6.00
N PRO A 27 -5.61 7.99 6.35
CA PRO A 27 -6.52 8.61 5.39
C PRO A 27 -5.77 9.21 4.20
N LEU A 28 -4.55 9.73 4.39
CA LEU A 28 -3.76 10.32 3.32
C LEU A 28 -3.28 9.25 2.33
N ALA A 29 -2.76 8.12 2.84
CA ALA A 29 -2.34 6.99 2.03
C ALA A 29 -3.51 6.37 1.24
N MET A 30 -4.65 6.16 1.89
CA MET A 30 -5.88 5.67 1.24
C MET A 30 -6.27 6.53 0.03
N VAL A 31 -6.25 7.86 0.20
CA VAL A 31 -6.63 8.80 -0.87
C VAL A 31 -5.57 8.87 -1.97
N ALA A 32 -4.29 9.00 -1.61
CA ALA A 32 -3.19 9.09 -2.57
C ALA A 32 -3.13 7.86 -3.48
N ILE A 33 -3.16 6.66 -2.90
CA ILE A 33 -3.10 5.40 -3.64
C ILE A 33 -4.36 5.21 -4.49
N SER A 34 -5.56 5.49 -3.95
CA SER A 34 -6.80 5.39 -4.73
C SER A 34 -6.78 6.32 -5.94
N LYS A 35 -6.28 7.56 -5.76
CA LYS A 35 -6.16 8.55 -6.83
C LYS A 35 -5.15 8.13 -7.90
N ALA A 36 -3.97 7.66 -7.50
CA ALA A 36 -2.90 7.29 -8.41
C ALA A 36 -3.22 6.03 -9.23
N THR A 37 -3.97 5.09 -8.64
CA THR A 37 -4.21 3.78 -9.25
C THR A 37 -5.59 3.62 -9.87
N GLY A 38 -6.58 4.41 -9.42
CA GLY A 38 -8.00 4.19 -9.73
C GLY A 38 -8.61 3.00 -8.99
N ALA A 39 -7.88 2.38 -8.05
CA ALA A 39 -8.36 1.20 -7.33
C ALA A 39 -9.52 1.54 -6.39
N ALA A 40 -10.41 0.55 -6.19
CA ALA A 40 -11.46 0.67 -5.21
C ALA A 40 -10.88 0.79 -3.78
N PRO A 41 -11.46 1.61 -2.89
CA PRO A 41 -10.96 1.81 -1.52
C PRO A 41 -10.74 0.52 -0.73
N ARG A 42 -11.58 -0.51 -0.95
CA ARG A 42 -11.40 -1.83 -0.31
C ARG A 42 -10.10 -2.53 -0.71
N VAL A 43 -9.69 -2.40 -1.97
CA VAL A 43 -8.43 -2.97 -2.48
C VAL A 43 -7.24 -2.22 -1.89
N VAL A 44 -7.33 -0.89 -1.80
CA VAL A 44 -6.29 -0.07 -1.16
C VAL A 44 -6.13 -0.42 0.31
N ARG A 45 -7.24 -0.61 1.03
CA ARG A 45 -7.19 -1.10 2.42
C ARG A 45 -6.48 -2.45 2.54
N PHE A 46 -6.78 -3.41 1.66
CA PHE A 46 -6.11 -4.71 1.71
C PHE A 46 -4.60 -4.61 1.53
N PHE A 47 -4.15 -3.76 0.60
CA PHE A 47 -2.74 -3.46 0.44
C PHE A 47 -2.13 -2.82 1.68
N LEU A 48 -2.78 -1.80 2.24
CA LEU A 48 -2.26 -1.12 3.44
C LEU A 48 -2.27 -2.02 4.68
N ASP A 49 -3.19 -2.99 4.77
CA ASP A 49 -3.24 -3.96 5.87
C ASP A 49 -2.26 -5.14 5.68
N SER A 50 -1.59 -5.28 4.52
CA SER A 50 -0.69 -6.39 4.19
C SER A 50 0.78 -6.09 4.50
N ALA A 51 1.66 -7.11 4.37
CA ALA A 51 3.11 -6.95 4.46
C ALA A 51 3.68 -5.99 3.39
N HIS A 52 2.99 -5.85 2.25
CA HIS A 52 3.36 -4.85 1.25
C HIS A 52 3.06 -3.42 1.73
N GLY A 53 1.99 -3.24 2.50
CA GLY A 53 1.68 -1.99 3.19
C GLY A 53 2.73 -1.61 4.24
N GLU A 54 3.32 -2.60 4.92
CA GLU A 54 4.44 -2.38 5.84
C GLU A 54 5.66 -1.82 5.09
N ARG A 55 6.07 -2.45 3.97
CA ARG A 55 7.16 -1.93 3.13
C ARG A 55 6.90 -0.51 2.63
N PHE A 56 5.67 -0.23 2.20
CA PHE A 56 5.27 1.11 1.81
C PHE A 56 5.38 2.10 2.98
N GLY A 57 5.00 1.68 4.19
CA GLY A 57 5.15 2.47 5.41
C GLY A 57 6.59 2.78 5.76
N GLU A 58 7.50 1.81 5.61
CA GLU A 58 8.94 2.01 5.79
C GLU A 58 9.48 3.09 4.85
N ASP A 59 9.14 3.03 3.56
CA ASP A 59 9.56 4.04 2.58
C ASP A 59 8.98 5.43 2.89
N VAL A 60 7.73 5.51 3.37
CA VAL A 60 7.13 6.78 3.82
C VAL A 60 7.85 7.35 5.05
N LEU A 61 8.24 6.51 6.01
CA LEU A 61 9.01 6.94 7.17
C LEU A 61 10.41 7.42 6.77
N ASN A 62 11.04 6.77 5.80
CA ASN A 62 12.33 7.19 5.23
C ASN A 62 12.22 8.57 4.54
N ALA A 63 11.09 8.85 3.88
CA ALA A 63 10.81 10.14 3.24
C ALA A 63 10.23 11.21 4.19
N ARG A 64 10.11 10.94 5.50
CA ARG A 64 9.37 11.79 6.45
C ARG A 64 9.86 13.23 6.56
N ALA A 65 11.13 13.50 6.23
CA ALA A 65 11.69 14.86 6.20
C ALA A 65 10.93 15.81 5.25
N LEU A 66 10.19 15.28 4.27
CA LEU A 66 9.34 16.05 3.36
C LEU A 66 8.02 16.54 4.01
N GLY A 67 7.69 16.03 5.20
CA GLY A 67 6.37 16.15 5.82
C GLY A 67 5.42 15.04 5.38
N LEU A 68 4.46 14.69 6.23
CA LEU A 68 3.68 13.44 6.10
C LEU A 68 2.92 13.32 4.77
N GLN A 69 2.19 14.36 4.35
CA GLN A 69 1.46 14.35 3.08
C GLN A 69 2.40 14.20 1.88
N ARG A 70 3.46 15.02 1.83
CA ARG A 70 4.41 15.01 0.71
C ARG A 70 5.19 13.70 0.64
N ALA A 71 5.55 13.11 1.78
CA ALA A 71 6.19 11.80 1.84
C ALA A 71 5.31 10.71 1.23
N ILE A 72 4.02 10.69 1.59
CA ILE A 72 3.04 9.74 1.02
C ILE A 72 2.87 9.95 -0.49
N ASP A 73 2.69 11.20 -0.94
CA ASP A 73 2.54 11.51 -2.36
C ASP A 73 3.81 11.11 -3.15
N HIS A 74 5.00 11.43 -2.64
CA HIS A 74 6.28 11.09 -3.25
C HIS A 74 6.48 9.58 -3.38
N VAL A 75 6.30 8.82 -2.29
CA VAL A 75 6.46 7.35 -2.33
C VAL A 75 5.40 6.70 -3.22
N THR A 76 4.17 7.23 -3.23
CA THR A 76 3.12 6.76 -4.14
C THR A 76 3.53 6.93 -5.61
N GLU A 77 4.09 8.09 -5.96
CA GLU A 77 4.57 8.39 -7.31
C GLU A 77 5.78 7.52 -7.70
N GLU A 78 6.76 7.37 -6.81
CA GLU A 78 7.91 6.50 -7.02
C GLU A 78 7.49 5.05 -7.30
N TRP A 79 6.59 4.49 -6.47
CA TRP A 79 6.08 3.12 -6.64
C TRP A 79 5.19 2.98 -7.88
N MET A 80 4.56 4.06 -8.34
CA MET A 80 3.83 4.05 -9.60
C MET A 80 4.75 4.00 -10.82
N ASN A 81 5.88 4.71 -10.76
CA ASN A 81 6.84 4.85 -11.87
C ASN A 81 7.87 3.72 -11.94
N ARG A 82 8.06 2.96 -10.86
CA ARG A 82 8.93 1.78 -10.84
C ARG A 82 8.25 0.60 -11.54
N ALA A 83 8.89 0.05 -12.57
CA ALA A 83 8.47 -1.19 -13.19
C ALA A 83 8.79 -2.39 -12.28
N VAL A 84 7.97 -3.45 -12.38
CA VAL A 84 8.24 -4.72 -11.70
C VAL A 84 9.03 -5.61 -12.66
N ASP A 85 10.34 -5.72 -12.43
CA ASP A 85 11.14 -6.71 -13.14
C ASP A 85 10.76 -8.15 -12.76
N GLU A 86 11.16 -9.10 -13.60
CA GLU A 86 10.73 -10.49 -13.48
C GLU A 86 11.25 -11.20 -12.21
N GLN A 87 12.40 -10.76 -11.69
CA GLN A 87 12.98 -11.29 -10.47
C GLN A 87 12.17 -10.84 -9.25
N THR A 88 11.84 -9.55 -9.21
CA THR A 88 11.00 -8.94 -8.18
C THR A 88 9.58 -9.53 -8.21
N ALA A 89 9.05 -9.78 -9.41
CA ALA A 89 7.77 -10.46 -9.60
C ALA A 89 7.76 -11.85 -8.94
N LYS A 90 8.79 -12.66 -9.18
CA LYS A 90 8.94 -14.01 -8.61
C LYS A 90 9.12 -13.97 -7.09
N THR A 91 9.98 -13.11 -6.57
CA THR A 91 10.25 -13.00 -5.12
C THR A 91 9.03 -12.54 -4.33
N CYS A 92 8.24 -11.63 -4.90
CA CYS A 92 7.05 -11.09 -4.22
C CYS A 92 5.76 -11.86 -4.56
N GLY A 93 5.80 -12.88 -5.42
CA GLY A 93 4.59 -13.61 -5.84
C GLY A 93 3.60 -12.76 -6.66
N ILE A 94 4.07 -11.70 -7.32
CA ILE A 94 3.24 -10.72 -8.04
C ILE A 94 3.42 -10.86 -9.56
N ARG A 95 2.46 -10.39 -10.36
CA ARG A 95 2.68 -10.31 -11.82
C ARG A 95 3.63 -9.17 -12.15
N SER A 96 4.58 -9.41 -13.06
CA SER A 96 5.34 -8.33 -13.69
C SER A 96 4.36 -7.37 -14.38
N GLY A 97 4.66 -6.07 -14.31
CA GLY A 97 3.76 -5.03 -14.77
C GLY A 97 4.44 -3.67 -14.76
N PRO A 98 3.84 -2.68 -15.45
CA PRO A 98 4.44 -1.37 -15.63
C PRO A 98 4.45 -0.52 -14.36
N SER A 99 3.84 -0.98 -13.26
CA SER A 99 3.77 -0.25 -11.99
C SER A 99 3.86 -1.19 -10.79
N TYR A 100 4.85 -0.95 -9.94
CA TYR A 100 5.10 -1.67 -8.69
C TYR A 100 3.90 -1.60 -7.75
N LEU A 101 3.33 -0.40 -7.57
CA LEU A 101 2.15 -0.21 -6.72
C LEU A 101 0.94 -1.02 -7.18
N LYS A 102 0.64 -1.01 -8.49
CA LYS A 102 -0.51 -1.77 -9.04
C LYS A 102 -0.34 -3.27 -8.88
N SER A 103 0.88 -3.79 -9.09
CA SER A 103 1.15 -5.22 -8.92
C SER A 103 0.94 -5.68 -7.47
N HIS A 104 1.38 -4.90 -6.49
CA HIS A 104 1.19 -5.23 -5.06
C HIS A 104 -0.25 -5.09 -4.57
N LEU A 105 -1.03 -4.15 -5.12
CA LEU A 105 -2.46 -4.04 -4.85
C LEU A 105 -3.22 -5.30 -5.25
N VAL A 106 -2.92 -5.85 -6.44
CA VAL A 106 -3.54 -7.09 -6.92
C VAL A 106 -3.13 -8.27 -6.05
N ALA A 107 -1.83 -8.39 -5.72
CA ALA A 107 -1.32 -9.46 -4.88
C ALA A 107 -1.99 -9.50 -3.50
N SER A 108 -2.03 -8.35 -2.81
CA SER A 108 -2.67 -8.23 -1.50
C SER A 108 -4.16 -8.60 -1.53
N ALA A 109 -4.87 -8.26 -2.60
CA ALA A 109 -6.28 -8.62 -2.75
C ALA A 109 -6.50 -10.13 -2.98
N VAL A 110 -5.59 -10.79 -3.70
CA VAL A 110 -5.62 -12.24 -3.91
C VAL A 110 -5.32 -12.98 -2.60
N GLU A 111 -4.30 -12.56 -1.86
CA GLU A 111 -3.96 -13.16 -0.55
C GLU A 111 -5.14 -13.12 0.41
N VAL A 112 -5.82 -11.98 0.55
CA VAL A 112 -7.00 -11.87 1.42
C VAL A 112 -8.13 -12.79 0.97
N ARG A 113 -8.34 -12.96 -0.33
CA ARG A 113 -9.35 -13.90 -0.85
C ARG A 113 -9.00 -15.33 -0.49
N LEU A 114 -7.76 -15.75 -0.71
CA LEU A 114 -7.31 -17.11 -0.40
C LEU A 114 -7.36 -17.40 1.10
N LEU A 115 -6.94 -16.47 1.96
CA LEU A 115 -7.02 -16.62 3.41
C LEU A 115 -8.46 -16.60 3.91
N GLY A 116 -9.34 -15.81 3.29
CA GLY A 116 -10.77 -15.80 3.61
C GLY A 116 -11.51 -17.07 3.18
N ASP A 117 -11.03 -17.76 2.15
CA ASP A 117 -11.54 -19.07 1.73
C ASP A 117 -11.02 -20.23 2.63
N LEU A 118 -10.03 -19.96 3.49
CA LEU A 118 -9.42 -20.93 4.43
C LEU A 118 -9.88 -20.75 5.90
N ALA A 119 -10.75 -19.77 6.18
CA ALA A 119 -11.27 -19.45 7.51
C ALA A 119 -12.76 -19.78 7.64
#